data_AF-A0A6N2SIE0-F1
#
_entry.id   AF-A0A6N2SIE0-F1
#
_cell.length_a   1.000
_cell.length_b   1.000
_cell.length_c   1.000
_cell.angle_alpha   90.00
_cell.angle_beta   90.00
_cell.angle_gamma   90.00
#
_symmetry.space_group_name_H-M   'P 1'
#
loop_
_entity.id
_entity.type
_entity.pdbx_description
1 polymer ?
#
loop_
_entity_poly.entity_id
_entity_poly.type
_entity_poly.pdbx_seq_one_letter_code
_entity_poly.pdbx_strand_id
1 'polypeptide(L)' 'MSENTMNNLKIGVDVGGTKIEAVLVDAMGTVLGSARIPARHGSARHRRHYPDFGPIR' A
#
# COMPACT_ATOMS: atom_id res chain seq x y z
N MET A 1 -20.36 21.38 -20.00
CA MET A 1 -19.51 20.40 -19.28
C MET A 1 -19.69 20.67 -17.80
N SER A 2 -20.69 20.05 -17.19
CA SER A 2 -21.05 20.27 -15.79
C SER A 2 -20.35 19.23 -14.91
N GLU A 3 -19.53 19.72 -13.99
CA GLU A 3 -19.33 19.17 -12.64
C GLU A 3 -19.18 17.64 -12.52
N ASN A 4 -18.05 17.09 -12.97
CA ASN A 4 -17.43 15.97 -12.24
C ASN A 4 -16.27 16.45 -11.35
N THR A 5 -16.17 17.78 -11.15
CA THR A 5 -15.15 18.44 -10.34
C THR A 5 -15.11 17.94 -8.90
N MET A 6 -16.26 17.50 -8.35
CA MET A 6 -16.36 16.97 -6.98
C MET A 6 -15.74 15.58 -6.77
N ASN A 7 -15.37 14.85 -7.82
CA ASN A 7 -14.97 13.44 -7.70
C ASN A 7 -13.53 13.14 -8.17
N ASN A 8 -12.67 14.14 -8.40
CA ASN A 8 -11.27 13.90 -8.74
C ASN A 8 -10.35 13.86 -7.50
N LEU A 9 -10.80 13.14 -6.48
CA LEU A 9 -9.99 12.83 -5.31
C LEU A 9 -9.04 11.67 -5.67
N LYS A 10 -7.79 11.77 -5.26
CA LYS A 10 -6.78 10.73 -5.46
C LYS A 10 -6.20 10.32 -4.12
N ILE A 11 -5.85 9.04 -4.01
CA ILE A 11 -5.13 8.53 -2.84
C ILE A 11 -3.76 8.06 -3.31
N GLY A 12 -2.70 8.63 -2.76
CA GLY A 12 -1.34 8.09 -2.86
C GLY A 12 -1.09 7.14 -1.69
N VAL A 13 -0.54 5.96 -1.96
CA VAL A 13 -0.22 4.96 -0.93
C VAL A 13 1.26 4.57 -1.04
N ASP A 14 1.98 4.64 0.08
CA ASP A 14 3.32 4.11 0.25
C ASP A 14 3.27 2.86 1.14
N VAL A 15 3.91 1.78 0.68
CA VAL A 15 3.89 0.47 1.34
C VAL A 15 5.31 0.06 1.66
N GLY A 16 5.69 0.22 2.93
CA GLY A 16 6.94 -0.29 3.49
C GLY A 16 6.76 -1.64 4.19
N GLY A 17 7.89 -2.28 4.54
CA GLY A 17 7.89 -3.57 5.26
C GLY A 17 7.32 -3.51 6.69
N THR A 18 7.18 -2.32 7.26
CA THR A 18 6.72 -2.12 8.65
C THR A 18 5.48 -1.24 8.74
N LYS A 19 5.18 -0.42 7.71
CA LYS A 19 4.12 0.59 7.76
C LYS A 19 3.50 0.81 6.39
N ILE A 20 2.24 1.19 6.39
CA ILE A 20 1.50 1.67 5.21
C ILE A 20 1.05 3.08 5.50
N GLU A 21 1.32 3.98 4.57
CA GLU A 21 1.00 5.40 4.66
C GLU A 21 0.15 5.79 3.45
N ALA A 22 -0.88 6.60 3.68
CA ALA A 22 -1.79 7.04 2.63
C ALA A 22 -2.09 8.53 2.75
N VAL A 23 -2.21 9.21 1.62
CA VAL A 23 -2.51 10.64 1.51
C VAL A 23 -3.66 10.84 0.53
N LEU A 24 -4.72 11.51 0.97
CA LEU A 24 -5.82 11.96 0.14
C LEU A 24 -5.50 13.35 -0.43
N VAL A 25 -5.55 13.49 -1.74
CA VAL A 25 -5.34 14.77 -2.44
C VAL A 25 -6.52 15.14 -3.34
N ASP A 26 -6.74 16.44 -3.50
CA ASP A 26 -7.69 16.99 -4.47
C ASP A 26 -7.08 17.15 -5.87
N ALA A 27 -7.88 17.71 -6.79
CA ALA A 27 -7.48 17.96 -8.18
C ALA A 27 -6.33 18.98 -8.33
N MET A 28 -6.11 19.85 -7.34
CA MET A 28 -5.03 20.84 -7.31
C MET A 28 -3.77 20.29 -6.63
N GLY A 29 -3.82 19.06 -6.11
CA GLY A 29 -2.73 18.45 -5.35
C GLY A 29 -2.72 18.88 -3.88
N THR A 30 -3.76 19.53 -3.38
CA THR A 30 -3.89 19.87 -1.96
C THR A 30 -4.08 18.59 -1.15
N VAL A 31 -3.33 18.44 -0.06
CA VAL A 31 -3.52 17.34 0.89
C VAL A 31 -4.75 17.62 1.76
N LEU A 32 -5.74 16.74 1.68
CA LEU A 32 -6.98 16.84 2.47
C LEU A 32 -6.96 15.94 3.72
N GLY A 33 -6.09 14.93 3.74
CA GLY A 33 -5.96 14.05 4.89
C GLY A 33 -4.87 13.00 4.70
N SER A 34 -4.46 12.38 5.80
CA SER A 34 -3.45 11.33 5.81
C SER A 34 -3.80 10.24 6.83
N ALA A 35 -3.44 9.00 6.52
CA ALA A 35 -3.57 7.88 7.42
C ALA A 35 -2.27 7.07 7.48
N ARG A 36 -1.98 6.52 8.64
CA ARG A 36 -0.84 5.65 8.89
C ARG A 36 -1.26 4.45 9.68
N ILE A 37 -0.90 3.26 9.21
CA ILE A 37 -1.12 2.02 9.94
C ILE A 37 0.17 1.19 9.96
N PRO A 38 0.41 0.40 11.01
CA PRO A 38 1.42 -0.64 10.97
C PRO A 38 1.14 -1.62 9.82
N ALA A 39 2.18 -1.98 9.06
CA ALA A 39 2.10 -3.07 8.11
C ALA A 39 1.91 -4.36 8.91
N ARG A 40 0.88 -5.11 8.56
CA ARG A 40 0.67 -6.43 9.16
C ARG A 40 1.68 -7.40 8.58
N HIS A 41 2.06 -8.41 9.34
CA HIS A 41 2.82 -9.52 8.81
C HIS A 41 2.09 -10.07 7.58
N GLY A 42 2.74 -10.04 6.41
CA GLY A 42 2.25 -10.79 5.26
C GLY A 42 2.08 -12.26 5.66
N SER A 43 1.15 -12.98 5.04
CA SER A 43 1.03 -14.43 5.23
C SER A 43 2.29 -15.12 4.68
N ALA A 44 3.38 -15.11 5.46
CA ALA A 44 4.59 -15.89 5.20
C ALA A 44 4.31 -17.39 5.32
N ARG A 45 3.08 -17.78 5.71
CA ARG A 45 2.59 -19.16 5.72
C ARG A 45 2.19 -19.69 4.35
N HIS A 46 2.15 -18.87 3.29
CA HIS A 46 2.32 -19.41 1.94
C HIS A 46 3.81 -19.72 1.74
N ARG A 47 4.27 -20.69 2.55
CA ARG A 47 5.53 -21.39 2.45
C ARG A 47 5.72 -21.69 0.98
N ARG A 48 6.66 -20.99 0.34
CA ARG A 48 7.28 -21.53 -0.87
C ARG A 48 7.74 -22.91 -0.46
N HIS A 49 7.03 -23.93 -0.95
CA HIS A 49 7.45 -25.31 -0.85
C HIS A 49 8.69 -25.40 -1.72
N TYR A 50 9.84 -24.99 -1.18
CA TYR A 50 11.10 -25.39 -1.73
C TYR A 50 11.17 -26.91 -1.52
N PRO A 51 11.35 -27.73 -2.56
CA PRO A 51 11.72 -29.12 -2.34
C PRO A 51 13.04 -29.09 -1.56
N ASP A 52 13.11 -29.89 -0.50
CA ASP A 52 14.27 -30.02 0.38
C ASP A 52 15.48 -30.56 -0.40
N PHE A 53 16.17 -29.71 -1.15
CA PHE A 53 17.56 -29.97 -1.48
C PHE A 53 18.37 -29.54 -0.26
N GLY A 54 18.60 -30.49 0.64
CA GLY A 54 19.52 -30.35 1.76
C GLY A 54 20.91 -29.90 1.30
N PRO A 55 21.78 -29.45 2.22
CA PRO A 55 23.10 -28.94 1.85
C PRO A 55 23.88 -30.01 1.08
N ILE A 56 24.28 -29.66 -0.14
CA ILE A 56 25.26 -30.43 -0.93
C ILE A 56 26.55 -30.40 -0.11
N ARG A 57 26.93 -31.55 0.43
CA ARG A 57 28.28 -31.78 0.96
C ARG A 57 29.23 -32.01 -0.20
#